data_AF-A0A2E6ZJN9-F1
#
_entry.id   AF-A0A2E6ZJN9-F1
#
_cell.length_a   1.000
_cell.length_b   1.000
_cell.length_c   1.000
_cell.angle_alpha   90.00
_cell.angle_beta   90.00
_cell.angle_gamma   90.00
#
_symmetry.space_group_name_H-M   'P 1'
#
loop_
_entity.id
_entity.type
_entity.pdbx_description
1 polymer ?
#
loop_
_entity_poly.entity_id
_entity_poly.type
_entity_poly.pdbx_seq_one_letter_code
_entity_poly.pdbx_strand_id
1 'polypeptide(L)'
;MAKNNTLFIRVECDVTIETIYEGASYRLWVQGTNIEDQLIAERTWRYSKHQYIRENLQLNLTPGDYRIVVNPVKPTKAKFNLSNHKARMGACTFINNSDILRVGTT
;
A
#
# COMPACT_ATOMS: atom_id res chain seq x y z
N MET A 1 0.84 -17.95 24.97
CA MET A 1 0.95 -16.83 24.02
C MET A 1 1.43 -17.39 22.69
N ALA A 2 0.60 -17.40 21.66
CA ALA A 2 1.05 -17.81 20.33
C ALA A 2 2.11 -16.80 19.86
N LYS A 3 3.30 -17.26 19.49
CA LYS A 3 4.26 -16.42 18.77
C LYS A 3 3.59 -16.03 17.45
N ASN A 4 3.16 -14.79 17.31
CA ASN A 4 2.79 -14.24 16.01
C ASN A 4 4.06 -14.25 15.16
N ASN A 5 4.20 -15.25 14.30
CA ASN A 5 5.36 -15.42 13.44
C ASN A 5 5.21 -14.45 12.26
N THR A 6 5.52 -13.18 12.50
CA THR A 6 5.52 -12.15 11.46
C THR A 6 6.70 -12.37 10.52
N LEU A 7 6.45 -12.14 9.24
CA LEU A 7 7.43 -12.16 8.17
C LEU A 7 7.74 -10.73 7.77
N PHE A 8 9.02 -10.41 7.70
CA PHE A 8 9.47 -9.15 7.14
C PHE A 8 9.41 -9.22 5.61
N ILE A 9 8.73 -8.27 5.00
CA ILE A 9 8.55 -8.18 3.55
C ILE A 9 8.80 -6.76 3.07
N ARG A 10 9.20 -6.64 1.80
CA ARG A 10 9.24 -5.36 1.08
C ARG A 10 8.44 -5.47 -0.19
N VAL A 11 7.57 -4.49 -0.39
CA VAL A 11 6.76 -4.35 -1.60
C VAL A 11 6.88 -2.96 -2.18
N GLU A 12 6.64 -2.84 -3.48
CA GLU A 12 6.57 -1.58 -4.20
C GLU A 12 5.21 -1.43 -4.88
N CYS A 13 4.73 -0.20 -4.96
CA CYS A 13 3.61 0.18 -5.79
C CYS A 13 3.79 1.63 -6.27
N ASP A 14 3.23 1.95 -7.42
CA ASP A 14 3.22 3.31 -7.96
C ASP A 14 1.89 3.98 -7.56
N VAL A 15 1.99 5.10 -6.84
CA VAL A 15 0.86 5.99 -6.52
C VAL A 15 0.73 7.03 -7.61
N THR A 16 -0.46 7.16 -8.19
CA THR A 16 -0.80 8.21 -9.14
C THR A 16 -1.96 9.05 -8.62
N ILE A 17 -2.08 10.27 -9.13
CA ILE A 17 -3.24 11.14 -8.89
C ILE A 17 -4.00 11.34 -10.21
N GLU A 18 -5.29 11.04 -10.22
CA GLU A 18 -6.15 11.28 -11.39
C GLU A 18 -6.58 12.75 -11.43
N THR A 19 -7.09 13.25 -10.32
CA THR A 19 -7.57 14.64 -10.17
C THR A 19 -6.57 15.43 -9.34
N ILE A 20 -5.76 16.25 -9.99
CA ILE A 20 -4.75 17.08 -9.31
C ILE A 20 -5.47 18.13 -8.46
N TYR A 21 -5.08 18.21 -7.19
CA TYR A 21 -5.48 19.27 -6.28
C TYR A 21 -4.27 19.70 -5.45
N GLU A 22 -4.03 21.00 -5.34
CA GLU A 22 -2.88 21.53 -4.62
C GLU A 22 -2.97 21.16 -3.12
N GLY A 23 -1.89 20.63 -2.58
CA GLY A 23 -1.87 20.15 -1.19
C GLY A 23 -2.68 18.88 -0.94
N ALA A 24 -3.15 18.19 -2.00
CA ALA A 24 -3.76 16.87 -1.86
C ALA A 24 -2.78 15.93 -1.14
N SER A 25 -3.28 15.18 -0.17
CA SER A 25 -2.48 14.22 0.57
C SER A 25 -3.16 12.87 0.53
N TYR A 26 -2.39 11.80 0.65
CA TYR A 26 -2.90 10.44 0.68
C TYR A 26 -2.29 9.64 1.83
N ARG A 27 -3.01 8.60 2.24
CA ARG A 27 -2.57 7.58 3.18
C ARG A 27 -2.51 6.24 2.50
N LEU A 28 -1.45 5.50 2.79
CA LEU A 28 -1.33 4.10 2.43
C LEU A 28 -1.66 3.25 3.65
N TRP A 29 -2.56 2.31 3.45
CA TRP A 29 -3.03 1.39 4.48
C TRP A 29 -2.75 -0.05 4.06
N VAL A 30 -2.52 -0.90 5.06
CA VAL A 30 -2.60 -2.35 4.91
C VAL A 30 -3.78 -2.84 5.71
N GLN A 31 -4.71 -3.51 5.03
CA GLN A 31 -5.92 -4.06 5.62
C GLN A 31 -5.90 -5.59 5.50
N GLY A 32 -6.49 -6.30 6.45
CA GLY A 32 -6.60 -7.76 6.41
C GLY A 32 -7.66 -8.28 7.36
N THR A 33 -8.11 -9.52 7.18
CA THR A 33 -9.22 -10.09 7.97
C THR A 33 -8.92 -10.20 9.46
N ASN A 34 -7.63 -10.39 9.82
CA ASN A 34 -7.20 -10.67 11.19
C ASN A 34 -6.23 -9.61 11.74
N ILE A 35 -6.20 -8.42 11.14
CA ILE A 35 -5.42 -7.29 11.64
C ILE A 35 -6.29 -6.04 11.65
N GLU A 36 -6.04 -5.14 12.60
CA GLU A 36 -6.54 -3.78 12.47
C GLU A 36 -5.88 -3.11 11.27
N ASP A 37 -6.59 -2.19 10.61
CA ASP A 37 -6.06 -1.41 9.51
C ASP A 37 -4.81 -0.64 9.95
N GLN A 38 -3.69 -0.90 9.28
CA GLN A 38 -2.41 -0.28 9.64
C GLN A 38 -2.06 0.84 8.68
N LEU A 39 -1.88 2.05 9.21
CA LEU A 39 -1.35 3.19 8.46
C LEU A 39 0.14 2.98 8.22
N ILE A 40 0.55 2.94 6.96
CA ILE A 40 1.95 2.75 6.56
C ILE A 40 2.65 4.08 6.32
N ALA A 41 1.97 4.98 5.61
CA ALA A 41 2.52 6.28 5.27
C ALA A 41 1.39 7.28 5.04
N GLU A 42 1.67 8.55 5.35
CA GLU A 42 0.90 9.69 4.90
C GLU A 42 1.84 10.62 4.12
N ARG A 43 1.44 11.06 2.93
CA ARG A 43 2.24 11.98 2.11
C ARG A 43 1.38 13.07 1.48
N THR A 44 1.97 14.25 1.34
CA THR A 44 1.41 15.34 0.55
C THR A 44 1.95 15.27 -0.87
N TRP A 45 1.04 15.30 -1.84
CA TRP A 45 1.34 15.41 -3.26
C TRP A 45 1.88 16.80 -3.57
N ARG A 46 3.09 16.87 -4.14
CA ARG A 46 3.79 18.13 -4.44
C ARG A 46 4.04 18.35 -5.93
N TYR A 47 3.55 17.45 -6.79
CA TYR A 47 3.89 17.44 -8.20
C TYR A 47 2.75 18.00 -9.05
N SER A 48 3.06 18.92 -9.96
CA SER A 48 2.08 19.66 -10.77
C SER A 48 1.68 18.96 -12.08
N LYS A 49 2.30 17.82 -12.41
CA LYS A 49 2.02 17.03 -13.63
C LYS A 49 1.62 15.60 -13.26
N HIS A 50 1.03 14.86 -14.20
CA HIS A 50 0.70 13.42 -14.10
C HIS A 50 1.98 12.59 -13.94
N GLN A 51 2.56 12.63 -12.75
CA GLN A 51 3.68 11.82 -12.32
C GLN A 51 3.16 10.72 -11.42
N TYR A 52 3.97 9.67 -11.24
CA TYR A 52 3.75 8.67 -10.22
C TYR A 52 4.81 8.82 -9.13
N ILE A 53 4.45 8.47 -7.89
CA ILE A 53 5.39 8.27 -6.80
C ILE A 53 5.56 6.78 -6.61
N ARG A 54 6.79 6.28 -6.71
CA ARG A 54 7.08 4.89 -6.36
C ARG A 54 7.22 4.77 -4.85
N GLU A 55 6.28 4.07 -4.24
CA GLU A 55 6.29 3.78 -2.82
C GLU A 55 7.00 2.47 -2.54
N ASN A 56 7.83 2.49 -1.50
CA ASN A 56 8.56 1.33 -1.02
C ASN A 56 8.07 1.04 0.40
N LEU A 57 7.26 0.00 0.55
CA LEU A 57 6.65 -0.35 1.82
C LEU A 57 7.44 -1.49 2.47
N GLN A 58 7.79 -1.32 3.73
CA GLN A 58 8.44 -2.33 4.55
C GLN A 58 7.45 -2.74 5.63
N LEU A 59 7.06 -4.01 5.65
CA LEU A 59 5.95 -4.50 6.45
C LEU A 59 6.38 -5.73 7.25
N ASN A 60 5.82 -5.87 8.45
CA ASN A 60 5.93 -7.08 9.27
C ASN A 60 4.55 -7.68 9.42
N LEU A 61 4.22 -8.69 8.62
CA LEU A 61 2.88 -9.27 8.55
C LEU A 61 2.94 -10.76 8.87
N THR A 62 1.92 -11.28 9.55
CA THR A 62 1.74 -12.74 9.65
C THR A 62 1.37 -13.31 8.28
N PRO A 63 1.49 -14.63 8.07
CA PRO A 63 0.97 -15.26 6.87
C PRO A 63 -0.54 -15.00 6.69
N GLY A 64 -0.97 -14.71 5.48
CA GLY A 64 -2.35 -14.35 5.14
C GLY A 64 -2.46 -13.46 3.91
N ASP A 65 -3.70 -13.12 3.55
CA ASP A 65 -3.99 -12.20 2.46
C ASP A 65 -4.35 -10.81 3.01
N TYR A 66 -3.73 -9.79 2.43
CA TYR A 66 -3.84 -8.40 2.82
C TYR A 66 -4.15 -7.54 1.60
N ARG A 67 -4.79 -6.39 1.80
CA ARG A 67 -5.01 -5.39 0.75
C ARG A 67 -4.21 -4.13 1.05
N ILE A 68 -3.51 -3.62 0.05
CA ILE A 68 -2.89 -2.30 0.10
C ILE A 68 -3.88 -1.28 -0.45
N VAL A 69 -4.21 -0.26 0.34
CA VAL A 69 -5.20 0.75 -0.04
C VAL A 69 -4.59 2.13 0.00
N VAL A 70 -4.94 2.96 -0.98
CA VAL A 70 -4.62 4.40 -0.98
C VAL A 70 -5.90 5.20 -0.75
N ASN A 71 -5.90 6.08 0.24
CA ASN A 71 -7.05 6.93 0.58
C ASN A 71 -6.63 8.40 0.62
N PRO A 72 -7.41 9.35 0.08
CA PRO A 72 -7.14 10.77 0.24
C PRO A 72 -7.29 11.20 1.71
N VAL A 73 -6.46 12.14 2.14
CA VAL A 73 -6.55 12.80 3.45
C VAL A 73 -7.46 14.02 3.31
N LYS A 74 -8.56 14.03 4.09
CA LYS A 74 -9.68 14.99 4.05
C LYS A 74 -10.63 14.78 2.85
N PRO A 75 -11.92 15.22 2.96
CA PRO A 75 -12.79 15.31 1.80
C PRO A 75 -12.18 16.29 0.80
N THR A 76 -11.62 15.75 -0.27
CA THR A 76 -11.03 16.51 -1.37
C THR A 76 -11.54 15.91 -2.67
N LYS A 77 -11.39 16.66 -3.77
CA LYS A 77 -11.67 16.14 -5.12
C LYS A 77 -10.55 15.24 -5.65
N ALA A 78 -9.46 15.08 -4.89
CA ALA A 78 -8.32 14.28 -5.30
C ALA A 78 -8.67 12.79 -5.28
N LYS A 79 -8.28 12.10 -6.35
CA LYS A 79 -8.41 10.64 -6.47
C LYS A 79 -7.01 10.07 -6.68
N PHE A 80 -6.64 9.14 -5.83
CA PHE A 80 -5.36 8.45 -5.88
C PHE A 80 -5.59 7.00 -6.27
N ASN A 81 -4.66 6.45 -7.07
CA ASN A 81 -4.69 5.06 -7.48
C ASN A 81 -3.34 4.38 -7.21
N LEU A 82 -3.40 3.08 -6.98
CA LEU A 82 -2.24 2.20 -6.94
C LEU A 82 -2.10 1.41 -8.24
N SER A 83 -0.87 1.21 -8.66
CA SER A 83 -0.54 0.40 -9.83
C SER A 83 0.85 -0.22 -9.68
N ASN A 84 1.24 -1.10 -10.61
CA ASN A 84 2.59 -1.66 -10.69
C ASN A 84 3.07 -2.34 -9.39
N HIS A 85 2.18 -3.06 -8.73
CA HIS A 85 2.45 -3.79 -7.49
C HIS A 85 3.55 -4.85 -7.67
N LYS A 86 4.58 -4.82 -6.83
CA LYS A 86 5.73 -5.73 -6.90
C LYS A 86 6.14 -6.21 -5.53
N ALA A 87 6.21 -7.53 -5.36
CA ALA A 87 6.95 -8.12 -4.25
C ALA A 87 8.45 -7.97 -4.54
N ARG A 88 9.20 -7.39 -3.59
CA ARG A 88 10.64 -7.15 -3.73
C ARG A 88 11.47 -8.05 -2.82
N MET A 89 10.95 -8.40 -1.66
CA MET A 89 11.67 -9.18 -0.65
C MET A 89 10.70 -9.86 0.31
N GLY A 90 11.11 -11.02 0.83
CA GLY A 90 10.33 -11.83 1.77
C GLY A 90 9.34 -12.76 1.06
N ALA A 91 8.76 -13.69 1.82
CA ALA A 91 7.80 -14.67 1.30
C ALA A 91 6.43 -14.01 1.09
N CYS A 92 6.25 -13.35 -0.06
CA CYS A 92 5.00 -12.72 -0.45
C CYS A 92 4.84 -12.62 -1.97
N THR A 93 3.60 -12.47 -2.43
CA THR A 93 3.26 -12.22 -3.84
C THR A 93 1.98 -11.41 -3.95
N PHE A 94 1.85 -10.58 -5.00
CA PHE A 94 0.56 -10.00 -5.36
C PHE A 94 -0.25 -11.00 -6.16
N ILE A 95 -1.54 -11.14 -5.82
CA ILE A 95 -2.45 -12.06 -6.50
C ILE A 95 -2.96 -11.38 -7.78
N ASN A 96 -2.84 -12.03 -8.94
CA ASN A 96 -3.40 -11.57 -10.22
C ASN A 96 -3.06 -10.11 -10.59
N ASN A 97 -1.86 -9.62 -10.23
CA ASN A 97 -1.45 -8.22 -10.40
C ASN A 97 -2.40 -7.19 -9.75
N SER A 98 -3.14 -7.59 -8.71
CA SER A 98 -4.05 -6.74 -7.96
C SER A 98 -3.37 -6.04 -6.76
N ASP A 99 -4.17 -5.32 -5.98
CA ASP A 99 -3.80 -4.72 -4.69
C ASP A 99 -3.78 -5.73 -3.52
N ILE A 100 -4.08 -7.01 -3.80
CA ILE A 100 -4.08 -8.09 -2.81
C ILE A 100 -2.69 -8.73 -2.72
N LEU A 101 -2.08 -8.60 -1.55
CA LEU A 101 -0.79 -9.15 -1.15
C LEU A 101 -0.98 -10.41 -0.32
N ARG A 102 -0.54 -11.55 -0.84
CA ARG A 102 -0.41 -12.80 -0.08
C ARG A 102 0.95 -12.84 0.60
N VAL A 103 0.97 -13.14 1.90
CA VAL A 103 2.17 -13.32 2.73
C VAL A 103 2.23 -14.76 3.23
N GLY A 104 3.38 -15.40 3.15
CA GLY A 104 3.57 -16.82 3.46
C GLY A 104 3.91 -17.67 2.23
N THR A 105 4.03 -18.99 2.42
CA THR A 105 4.39 -19.93 1.35
C THR A 105 3.32 -19.96 0.26
N THR A 106 3.80 -19.83 -0.98
CA THR A 106 3.05 -20.06 -2.22
C THR A 106 2.78 -21.54 -2.42
#